data_AF-A0A354GNX8-F1
#
_entry.id   AF-A0A354GNX8-F1
#
_cell.length_a   1.000
_cell.length_b   1.000
_cell.length_c   1.000
_cell.angle_alpha   90.00
_cell.angle_beta   90.00
_cell.angle_gamma   90.00
#
_symmetry.space_group_name_H-M   'P 1'
#
loop_
_entity.id
_entity.type
_entity.pdbx_description
1 polymer ?
#
loop_
_entity_poly.entity_id
_entity_poly.type
_entity_poly.pdbx_seq_one_letter_code
_entity_poly.pdbx_strand_id
1 'polypeptide(L)'
;MVRQIVLLSGPIGSGKTTLCRNLEHRFRAVSLRTKDLIKELAAHIEPERKALQKYGESLDRRTKGQWVLKALSKRLREYPDDALILVDSVRIEAQVESIRQAYGPRVFHIHVRASDEELARRYAERTNDIKELPSYSDAKKNKTESKVIRLADIADVVIDTERCTESDVLVRAASHLGLYGREYLRLVDVLIGGQYGSEGKGNVVSYMAREYDLLMRVGGPNAGHKVYEEPEPYTFHHLPSGSRCCDAQLLIGPGAVLYVPTLLQEIGDCGIDSSRLSIDPQAMIISEEDREQEKSLVKEIGSTGQGVGAATARRIMERSVPAKLAREQADLKPFIKDTREVLEEAFCSRKRVLLEGTQGTGLSLYHGHYPHVTSRDTTVAGCLAESGISPSRVRKVVMVCRTYPIRVQSPDGHGRTSGFMSQELTLEEIAKRSGIDLDELRKIEKTSTTKRERRIAEFDWALLRKAASLNAPTDIALTFSDYVSIKNRDARRFDQLTPETIRFVQEIERVAAAPVSLISTRFHSRSIIDRRSW
;
A
#
# COMPACT_ATOMS: atom_id res chain seq x y z
N MET A 1 18.48 9.68 -9.68
CA MET A 1 19.60 9.28 -8.79
C MET A 1 20.87 9.29 -9.62
N VAL A 2 22.05 9.09 -9.02
CA VAL A 2 23.30 8.96 -9.78
C VAL A 2 23.66 7.48 -9.85
N ARG A 3 24.14 7.00 -11.01
CA ARG A 3 24.51 5.60 -11.26
C ARG A 3 25.36 5.02 -10.14
N GLN A 4 24.97 3.84 -9.66
CA GLN A 4 25.73 3.03 -8.70
C GLN A 4 26.22 1.76 -9.39
N ILE A 5 27.45 1.34 -9.07
CA ILE A 5 28.06 0.11 -9.59
C ILE A 5 28.30 -0.82 -8.40
N VAL A 6 27.72 -2.00 -8.41
CA VAL A 6 27.81 -3.00 -7.34
C VAL A 6 28.66 -4.17 -7.81
N LEU A 7 29.81 -4.37 -7.18
CA LEU A 7 30.68 -5.50 -7.43
C LEU A 7 30.30 -6.64 -6.49
N LEU A 8 29.91 -7.78 -7.04
CA LEU A 8 29.63 -8.98 -6.24
C LEU A 8 30.84 -9.90 -6.25
N SER A 9 31.25 -10.39 -5.08
CA SER A 9 32.32 -11.38 -4.94
C SER A 9 31.94 -12.45 -3.90
N GLY A 10 32.67 -13.56 -3.91
CA GLY A 10 32.40 -14.69 -3.01
C GLY A 10 32.72 -16.03 -3.65
N PRO A 11 32.96 -17.09 -2.87
CA PRO A 11 33.20 -18.43 -3.40
C PRO A 11 32.03 -18.99 -4.23
N ILE A 12 32.29 -19.95 -5.12
CA ILE A 12 31.23 -20.74 -5.78
C ILE A 12 30.32 -21.35 -4.70
N GLY A 13 29.00 -21.21 -4.84
CA GLY A 13 28.02 -21.69 -3.84
C GLY A 13 27.56 -20.63 -2.84
N SER A 14 28.24 -19.48 -2.76
CA SER A 14 27.98 -18.47 -1.70
C SER A 14 26.72 -17.61 -1.85
N GLY A 15 25.81 -17.93 -2.78
CA GLY A 15 24.55 -17.17 -2.94
C GLY A 15 24.61 -15.91 -3.82
N LYS A 16 25.76 -15.57 -4.45
CA LYS A 16 25.89 -14.39 -5.35
C LYS A 16 24.77 -14.26 -6.38
N THR A 17 24.51 -15.33 -7.14
CA THR A 17 23.53 -15.33 -8.23
C THR A 17 22.10 -15.17 -7.73
N THR A 18 21.81 -15.63 -6.51
CA THR A 18 20.52 -15.39 -5.85
C THR A 18 20.38 -13.93 -5.46
N LEU A 19 21.38 -13.34 -4.81
CA LEU A 19 21.40 -11.92 -4.48
C LEU A 19 21.26 -11.04 -5.73
N CYS A 20 21.99 -11.38 -6.80
CA CYS A 20 21.92 -10.67 -8.07
C CYS A 20 20.49 -10.67 -8.63
N ARG A 21 19.85 -11.86 -8.75
CA ARG A 21 18.47 -11.99 -9.21
C ARG A 21 17.48 -11.21 -8.36
N ASN A 22 17.65 -11.22 -7.04
CA ASN A 22 16.78 -10.50 -6.13
C ASN A 22 16.93 -8.97 -6.27
N LEU A 23 18.15 -8.47 -6.50
CA LEU A 23 18.39 -7.05 -6.78
C LEU A 23 17.85 -6.63 -8.16
N GLU A 24 17.98 -7.48 -9.18
CA GLU A 24 17.38 -7.26 -10.51
C GLU A 24 15.85 -7.16 -10.40
N HIS A 25 15.22 -8.13 -9.75
CA HIS A 25 13.77 -8.18 -9.62
C HIS A 25 13.21 -7.01 -8.80
N ARG A 26 13.78 -6.75 -7.62
CA ARG A 26 13.22 -5.78 -6.65
C ARG A 26 13.60 -4.32 -6.94
N PHE A 27 14.83 -4.09 -7.41
CA PHE A 27 15.36 -2.73 -7.58
C PHE A 27 15.67 -2.39 -9.04
N ARG A 28 15.19 -3.21 -9.99
CA ARG A 28 15.41 -3.05 -11.44
C ARG A 28 16.88 -2.88 -11.78
N ALA A 29 17.73 -3.56 -11.00
CA ALA A 29 19.15 -3.57 -11.25
C ALA A 29 19.44 -4.29 -12.58
N VAL A 30 20.54 -3.90 -13.23
CA VAL A 30 21.00 -4.55 -14.45
C VAL A 30 22.25 -5.34 -14.12
N SER A 31 22.24 -6.67 -14.31
CA SER A 31 23.43 -7.48 -14.10
C SER A 31 24.29 -7.65 -15.35
N LEU A 32 25.60 -7.54 -15.14
CA LEU A 32 26.65 -7.87 -16.09
C LEU A 32 27.44 -9.02 -15.50
N ARG A 33 27.22 -10.22 -16.03
CA ARG A 33 27.89 -11.42 -15.54
C ARG A 33 29.24 -11.58 -16.22
N THR A 34 30.31 -11.68 -15.43
CA THR A 34 31.67 -11.88 -15.95
C THR A 34 31.78 -13.10 -16.86
N LYS A 35 30.99 -14.15 -16.61
CA LYS A 35 30.92 -15.35 -17.45
C LYS A 35 30.44 -15.04 -18.88
N ASP A 36 29.48 -14.13 -19.03
CA ASP A 36 28.86 -13.81 -20.33
C ASP A 36 29.79 -12.87 -21.10
N LEU A 37 30.44 -11.93 -20.39
CA LEU A 37 31.53 -11.10 -20.94
C LEU A 37 32.70 -11.95 -21.46
N ILE A 38 33.07 -13.03 -20.75
CA ILE A 38 34.09 -13.97 -21.21
C ILE A 38 33.68 -14.67 -22.51
N LYS A 39 32.43 -15.12 -22.61
CA LYS A 39 31.90 -15.76 -23.83
C LYS A 39 31.91 -14.81 -25.02
N GLU A 40 31.55 -13.53 -24.82
CA GLU A 40 31.62 -12.51 -25.87
C GLU A 40 33.05 -12.26 -26.36
N LEU A 41 34.03 -12.31 -25.44
CA LEU A 41 35.44 -12.12 -25.76
C LEU A 41 36.12 -13.36 -26.34
N ALA A 42 35.44 -14.51 -26.38
CA ALA A 42 36.01 -15.78 -26.81
C ALA A 42 35.10 -16.48 -27.81
N ALA A 43 35.37 -16.28 -29.10
CA ALA A 43 34.50 -16.74 -30.19
C ALA A 43 34.25 -18.27 -30.25
N HIS A 44 35.04 -19.11 -29.56
CA HIS A 44 34.92 -20.59 -29.63
C HIS A 44 35.39 -21.30 -28.33
N ILE A 45 34.82 -21.00 -27.17
CA ILE A 45 35.08 -21.75 -25.93
C ILE A 45 33.97 -22.77 -25.66
N GLU A 46 34.35 -24.02 -25.39
CA GLU A 46 33.42 -25.05 -24.93
C GLU A 46 32.66 -24.58 -23.67
N PRO A 47 31.35 -24.87 -23.55
CA PRO A 47 30.52 -24.48 -22.41
C PRO A 47 30.82 -25.35 -21.17
N GLU A 48 32.10 -25.50 -20.82
CA GLU A 48 32.62 -26.21 -19.65
C GLU A 48 33.21 -25.20 -18.65
N ARG A 49 32.93 -25.39 -17.35
CA ARG A 49 33.43 -24.49 -16.29
C ARG A 49 34.95 -24.34 -16.32
N LYS A 50 35.66 -25.44 -16.55
CA LYS A 50 37.13 -25.48 -16.58
C LYS A 50 37.71 -24.63 -17.70
N ALA A 51 37.08 -24.64 -18.87
CA ALA A 51 37.49 -23.83 -20.02
C ALA A 51 37.31 -22.33 -19.77
N LEU A 52 36.14 -21.95 -19.23
CA LEU A 52 35.84 -20.56 -18.85
C LEU A 52 36.79 -20.03 -17.76
N GLN A 53 37.10 -20.85 -16.74
CA GLN A 53 38.05 -20.48 -15.69
C GLN A 53 39.46 -20.24 -16.24
N LYS A 54 39.97 -21.14 -17.09
CA LYS A 54 41.30 -20.98 -17.71
C LYS A 54 41.41 -19.73 -18.56
N TYR A 55 40.37 -19.41 -19.33
CA TYR A 55 40.37 -18.21 -20.17
C TYR A 55 40.29 -16.92 -19.33
N GLY A 56 39.42 -16.89 -18.31
CA GLY A 56 39.37 -15.79 -17.35
C GLY A 56 40.73 -15.52 -16.69
N GLU A 57 41.42 -16.57 -16.25
CA GLU A 57 42.79 -16.46 -15.69
C GLU A 57 43.83 -15.93 -16.69
N SER A 58 43.66 -16.25 -17.97
CA SER A 58 44.52 -15.72 -19.04
C SER A 58 44.27 -14.23 -19.25
N LEU A 59 42.99 -13.82 -19.30
CA LEU A 59 42.60 -12.40 -19.38
C LEU A 59 43.09 -11.62 -18.18
N ASP A 60 42.93 -12.15 -16.97
CA ASP A 60 43.39 -11.52 -15.73
C ASP A 60 44.90 -11.30 -15.74
N ARG A 61 45.69 -12.30 -16.16
CA ARG A 61 47.15 -12.16 -16.28
C ARG A 61 47.56 -11.16 -17.36
N ARG A 62 46.97 -11.24 -18.55
CA ARG A 62 47.35 -10.37 -19.69
C ARG A 62 46.97 -8.92 -19.48
N THR A 63 45.84 -8.68 -18.81
CA THR A 63 45.29 -7.32 -18.63
C THR A 63 45.45 -6.77 -17.23
N LYS A 64 46.07 -7.54 -16.31
CA LYS A 64 46.11 -7.24 -14.88
C LYS A 64 44.70 -6.96 -14.31
N GLY A 65 43.70 -7.73 -14.74
CA GLY A 65 42.29 -7.59 -14.35
C GLY A 65 41.50 -6.46 -15.04
N GLN A 66 42.12 -5.60 -15.84
CA GLN A 66 41.44 -4.44 -16.46
C GLN A 66 40.40 -4.81 -17.52
N TRP A 67 40.36 -6.06 -18.00
CA TRP A 67 39.38 -6.48 -18.99
C TRP A 67 37.92 -6.31 -18.51
N VAL A 68 37.66 -6.49 -17.20
CA VAL A 68 36.32 -6.29 -16.61
C VAL A 68 35.92 -4.81 -16.68
N LEU A 69 36.83 -3.90 -16.33
CA LEU A 69 36.60 -2.46 -16.45
C LEU A 69 36.30 -2.04 -17.91
N LYS A 70 37.06 -2.56 -18.87
CA LYS A 70 36.85 -2.26 -20.30
C LYS A 70 35.47 -2.73 -20.77
N ALA A 71 35.10 -3.95 -20.40
CA ALA A 71 33.80 -4.53 -20.74
C ALA A 71 32.64 -3.75 -20.08
N LEU A 72 32.77 -3.45 -18.79
CA LEU A 72 31.82 -2.62 -18.03
C LEU A 72 31.64 -1.25 -18.70
N SER A 73 32.73 -0.55 -19.01
CA SER A 73 32.68 0.78 -19.61
C SER A 73 31.97 0.81 -20.96
N LYS A 74 32.11 -0.27 -21.76
CA LYS A 74 31.38 -0.41 -23.03
C LYS A 74 29.88 -0.53 -22.80
N ARG A 75 29.47 -1.41 -21.87
CA ARG A 75 28.07 -1.72 -21.54
C ARG A 75 27.36 -0.57 -20.83
N LEU A 76 28.07 0.20 -20.01
CA LEU A 76 27.50 1.35 -19.31
C LEU A 76 26.94 2.43 -20.23
N ARG A 77 27.35 2.48 -21.51
CA ARG A 77 26.78 3.38 -22.51
C ARG A 77 25.39 2.97 -22.99
N GLU A 78 24.98 1.73 -22.73
CA GLU A 78 23.68 1.18 -23.13
C GLU A 78 22.57 1.47 -22.10
N TYR A 79 22.91 2.02 -20.93
CA TYR A 79 21.99 2.20 -19.80
C TYR A 79 21.89 3.66 -19.33
N PRO A 80 20.76 4.04 -18.70
CA PRO A 80 20.60 5.37 -18.10
C PRO A 80 21.65 5.71 -17.05
N ASP A 81 21.89 7.01 -16.83
CA ASP A 81 22.86 7.54 -15.87
C ASP A 81 22.45 7.39 -14.40
N ASP A 82 21.26 6.85 -14.12
CA ASP A 82 20.77 6.54 -12.79
C ASP A 82 20.57 5.03 -12.55
N ALA A 83 20.94 4.19 -13.51
CA ALA A 83 20.82 2.74 -13.41
C ALA A 83 21.68 2.16 -12.28
N LEU A 84 21.14 1.15 -11.60
CA LEU A 84 21.87 0.32 -10.64
C LEU A 84 22.51 -0.86 -11.39
N ILE A 85 23.84 -0.87 -11.48
CA ILE A 85 24.59 -1.84 -12.30
C ILE A 85 25.26 -2.86 -11.40
N LEU A 86 24.98 -4.15 -11.59
CA LEU A 86 25.60 -5.24 -10.84
C LEU A 86 26.67 -5.92 -11.70
N VAL A 87 27.90 -6.02 -11.21
CA VAL A 87 28.94 -6.86 -11.80
C VAL A 87 28.94 -8.18 -11.05
N ASP A 88 28.31 -9.21 -11.63
CA ASP A 88 28.24 -10.53 -11.02
C ASP A 88 29.58 -11.25 -11.17
N SER A 89 30.30 -11.31 -10.03
CA SER A 89 31.52 -12.05 -9.77
C SER A 89 32.82 -11.39 -10.24
N VAL A 90 33.28 -10.37 -9.51
CA VAL A 90 34.71 -9.99 -9.47
C VAL A 90 35.50 -11.04 -8.67
N ARG A 91 36.73 -11.33 -9.12
CA ARG A 91 37.50 -12.51 -8.67
C ARG A 91 38.90 -12.19 -8.16
N ILE A 92 39.43 -11.01 -8.46
CA ILE A 92 40.74 -10.55 -7.98
C ILE A 92 40.67 -9.08 -7.56
N GLU A 93 41.56 -8.68 -6.65
CA GLU A 93 41.65 -7.33 -6.10
C GLU A 93 41.85 -6.26 -7.18
N ALA A 94 42.72 -6.52 -8.15
CA ALA A 94 42.97 -5.60 -9.27
C ALA A 94 41.70 -5.27 -10.10
N GLN A 95 40.72 -6.18 -10.20
CA GLN A 95 39.44 -5.90 -10.85
C GLN A 95 38.62 -4.90 -10.03
N VAL A 96 38.57 -5.07 -8.70
CA VAL A 96 37.87 -4.17 -7.78
C VAL A 96 38.50 -2.79 -7.79
N GLU A 97 39.81 -2.72 -7.62
CA GLU A 97 40.57 -1.48 -7.57
C GLU A 97 40.47 -0.68 -8.87
N SER A 98 40.62 -1.33 -10.03
CA SER A 98 40.53 -0.64 -11.32
C SER A 98 39.15 -0.02 -11.56
N ILE A 99 38.07 -0.69 -11.13
CA ILE A 99 36.71 -0.15 -11.23
C ILE A 99 36.51 0.99 -10.22
N ARG A 100 36.98 0.83 -8.97
CA ARG A 100 36.95 1.91 -7.95
C ARG A 100 37.73 3.15 -8.40
N GLN A 101 38.91 2.98 -9.01
CA GLN A 101 39.69 4.10 -9.56
C GLN A 101 38.95 4.82 -10.69
N ALA A 102 38.22 4.09 -11.53
CA ALA A 102 37.52 4.67 -12.67
C ALA A 102 36.22 5.40 -12.31
N TYR A 103 35.45 4.88 -11.34
CA TYR A 103 34.11 5.38 -11.01
C TYR A 103 33.98 5.97 -9.60
N GLY A 104 35.05 5.90 -8.80
CA GLY A 104 35.17 6.54 -7.49
C GLY A 104 34.15 6.03 -6.47
N PRO A 105 33.52 6.92 -5.68
CA PRO A 105 32.64 6.56 -4.55
C PRO A 105 31.31 5.94 -4.96
N ARG A 106 31.04 5.80 -6.27
CA ARG A 106 29.83 5.17 -6.80
C ARG A 106 29.92 3.64 -6.86
N VAL A 107 31.10 3.09 -6.53
CA VAL A 107 31.37 1.66 -6.57
C VAL A 107 31.23 1.06 -5.17
N PHE A 108 30.32 0.11 -5.04
CA PHE A 108 30.09 -0.66 -3.82
C PHE A 108 30.49 -2.11 -4.04
N HIS A 109 31.23 -2.69 -3.12
CA HIS A 109 31.70 -4.07 -3.19
C HIS A 109 31.04 -4.89 -2.08
N ILE A 110 30.24 -5.86 -2.50
CA ILE A 110 29.55 -6.81 -1.63
C ILE A 110 30.24 -8.17 -1.75
N HIS A 111 30.74 -8.69 -0.64
CA HIS A 111 31.26 -10.05 -0.56
C HIS A 111 30.26 -10.96 0.17
N VAL A 112 29.87 -12.06 -0.45
CA VAL A 112 29.02 -13.08 0.16
C VAL A 112 29.82 -14.36 0.44
N ARG A 113 29.69 -14.89 1.66
CA ARG A 113 30.41 -16.08 2.14
C ARG A 113 29.49 -17.13 2.76
N ALA A 114 30.03 -18.33 2.96
CA ALA A 114 29.47 -19.42 3.76
C ALA A 114 30.64 -20.36 4.16
N SER A 115 30.43 -21.28 5.10
CA SER A 115 31.44 -22.29 5.44
C SER A 115 31.74 -23.23 4.26
N ASP A 116 32.93 -23.83 4.26
CA ASP A 116 33.31 -24.80 3.21
C ASP A 116 32.35 -26.00 3.15
N GLU A 117 31.82 -26.43 4.29
CA GLU A 117 30.84 -27.52 4.40
C GLU A 117 29.54 -27.15 3.68
N GLU A 118 29.01 -25.97 3.97
CA GLU A 118 27.78 -25.47 3.34
C GLU A 118 27.98 -25.18 1.84
N LEU A 119 29.14 -24.65 1.45
CA LEU A 119 29.47 -24.43 0.04
C LEU A 119 29.56 -25.76 -0.73
N ALA A 120 30.13 -26.80 -0.13
CA ALA A 120 30.18 -28.13 -0.71
C ALA A 120 28.78 -28.74 -0.87
N ARG A 121 27.92 -28.63 0.15
CA ARG A 121 26.52 -29.06 0.11
C ARG A 121 25.76 -28.37 -1.02
N ARG A 122 25.80 -27.03 -1.07
CA ARG A 122 25.16 -26.22 -2.12
C ARG A 122 25.72 -26.50 -3.51
N TYR A 123 27.00 -26.86 -3.62
CA TYR A 123 27.60 -27.21 -4.90
C TYR A 123 27.06 -28.54 -5.43
N ALA A 124 26.85 -29.53 -4.56
CA ALA A 124 26.29 -30.84 -4.93
C ALA A 124 24.81 -30.74 -5.36
N GLU A 125 24.04 -29.85 -4.73
CA GLU A 125 22.62 -29.63 -5.02
C GLU A 125 22.35 -28.78 -6.28
N ARG A 126 23.38 -28.22 -6.91
CA ARG A 126 23.22 -27.32 -8.06
C ARG A 126 22.88 -28.06 -9.34
N THR A 127 21.77 -27.67 -9.96
CA THR A 127 21.49 -27.89 -11.38
C THR A 127 22.00 -26.70 -12.20
N ASN A 128 22.91 -26.94 -13.15
CA ASN A 128 23.50 -25.90 -14.01
C ASN A 128 23.52 -26.33 -15.48
N ASP A 129 23.46 -25.36 -16.38
CA ASP A 129 23.46 -25.54 -17.84
C ASP A 129 24.83 -25.88 -18.44
N ILE A 130 25.87 -26.01 -17.61
CA ILE A 130 27.25 -26.28 -18.02
C ILE A 130 27.79 -27.49 -17.27
N LYS A 131 28.70 -28.23 -17.91
CA LYS A 131 29.38 -29.36 -17.27
C LYS A 131 30.23 -28.87 -16.09
N GLU A 132 29.86 -29.30 -14.89
CA GLU A 132 30.49 -28.95 -13.62
C GLU A 132 31.69 -29.85 -13.29
N LEU A 133 32.55 -29.38 -12.39
CA LEU A 133 33.63 -30.22 -11.83
C LEU A 133 33.04 -31.23 -10.81
N PRO A 134 33.69 -32.39 -10.59
CA PRO A 134 33.14 -33.48 -9.78
C PRO A 134 32.84 -33.13 -8.32
N SER A 135 33.58 -32.18 -7.73
CA SER A 135 33.38 -31.76 -6.34
C SER A 135 33.69 -30.27 -6.14
N TYR A 136 33.15 -29.70 -5.05
CA TYR A 136 33.51 -28.34 -4.64
C TYR A 136 35.01 -28.22 -4.33
N SER A 137 35.62 -29.27 -3.77
CA SER A 137 37.06 -29.30 -3.50
C SER A 137 37.89 -29.13 -4.78
N ASP A 138 37.44 -29.72 -5.90
CA ASP A 138 38.11 -29.58 -7.20
C ASP A 138 37.91 -28.18 -7.79
N ALA A 139 36.75 -27.57 -7.58
CA ALA A 139 36.52 -26.17 -7.93
C ALA A 139 37.43 -25.22 -7.13
N LYS A 140 37.64 -25.51 -5.83
CA LYS A 140 38.49 -24.72 -4.93
C LYS A 140 39.99 -24.84 -5.25
N LYS A 141 40.45 -25.93 -5.87
CA LYS A 141 41.86 -26.08 -6.33
C LYS A 141 42.26 -25.03 -7.38
N ASN A 142 41.30 -24.38 -8.03
CA ASN A 142 41.59 -23.27 -8.94
C ASN A 142 42.29 -22.12 -8.19
N LYS A 143 43.39 -21.59 -8.77
CA LYS A 143 44.24 -20.58 -8.12
C LYS A 143 43.52 -19.25 -7.87
N THR A 144 42.58 -18.91 -8.74
CA THR A 144 41.77 -17.71 -8.61
C THR A 144 40.68 -17.93 -7.57
N GLU A 145 39.94 -19.04 -7.70
CA GLU A 145 38.84 -19.40 -6.79
C GLU A 145 39.28 -19.49 -5.32
N SER A 146 40.41 -20.15 -5.05
CA SER A 146 40.97 -20.26 -3.69
C SER A 146 41.31 -18.91 -3.04
N LYS A 147 41.53 -17.85 -3.83
CA LYS A 147 41.87 -16.51 -3.35
C LYS A 147 40.67 -15.57 -3.26
N VAL A 148 39.52 -15.92 -3.85
CA VAL A 148 38.32 -15.06 -3.84
C VAL A 148 37.88 -14.69 -2.43
N ILE A 149 38.07 -15.59 -1.45
CA ILE A 149 37.70 -15.32 -0.04
C ILE A 149 38.42 -14.09 0.54
N ARG A 150 39.63 -13.77 0.07
CA ARG A 150 40.40 -12.59 0.51
C ARG A 150 39.78 -11.28 0.03
N LEU A 151 38.90 -11.31 -0.97
CA LEU A 151 38.16 -10.12 -1.39
C LEU A 151 37.21 -9.62 -0.29
N ALA A 152 36.92 -10.42 0.73
CA ALA A 152 36.22 -9.96 1.91
C ALA A 152 36.96 -8.82 2.64
N ASP A 153 38.30 -8.82 2.61
CA ASP A 153 39.14 -7.85 3.32
C ASP A 153 39.03 -6.43 2.74
N ILE A 154 38.63 -6.32 1.47
CA ILE A 154 38.49 -5.05 0.74
C ILE A 154 37.04 -4.69 0.40
N ALA A 155 36.08 -5.51 0.83
CA ALA A 155 34.66 -5.33 0.55
C ALA A 155 34.05 -4.27 1.48
N ASP A 156 33.11 -3.49 0.95
CA ASP A 156 32.36 -2.50 1.73
C ASP A 156 31.36 -3.20 2.68
N VAL A 157 30.90 -4.40 2.30
CA VAL A 157 30.08 -5.25 3.17
C VAL A 157 30.37 -6.73 2.92
N VAL A 158 30.48 -7.48 4.03
CA VAL A 158 30.60 -8.94 4.01
C VAL A 158 29.34 -9.55 4.61
N ILE A 159 28.64 -10.38 3.83
CA ILE A 159 27.39 -11.03 4.25
C ILE A 159 27.60 -12.54 4.31
N ASP A 160 27.34 -13.10 5.48
CA ASP A 160 27.36 -14.53 5.71
C ASP A 160 26.00 -15.13 5.32
N THR A 161 25.97 -15.90 4.23
CA THR A 161 24.75 -16.47 3.64
C THR A 161 24.35 -17.80 4.24
N GLU A 162 25.15 -18.37 5.15
CA GLU A 162 24.78 -19.53 5.95
C GLU A 162 23.93 -19.10 7.14
N ARG A 163 24.23 -17.92 7.70
CA ARG A 163 23.54 -17.34 8.86
C ARG A 163 22.39 -16.39 8.50
N CYS A 164 22.00 -16.36 7.23
CA CYS A 164 21.01 -15.42 6.70
C CYS A 164 20.10 -16.14 5.71
N THR A 165 18.80 -15.88 5.78
CA THR A 165 17.87 -16.24 4.71
C THR A 165 18.18 -15.42 3.45
N GLU A 166 17.66 -15.82 2.29
CA GLU A 166 17.84 -15.05 1.04
C GLU A 166 17.32 -13.60 1.16
N SER A 167 16.24 -13.43 1.92
CA SER A 167 15.66 -12.11 2.21
C SER A 167 16.59 -11.26 3.08
N ASP A 168 17.19 -11.86 4.12
CA ASP A 168 18.16 -11.16 4.97
C ASP A 168 19.37 -10.67 4.17
N VAL A 169 19.89 -11.50 3.27
CA VAL A 169 21.02 -11.15 2.39
C VAL A 169 20.65 -9.96 1.49
N LEU A 170 19.47 -10.00 0.86
CA LEU A 170 18.96 -8.91 0.03
C LEU A 170 18.81 -7.61 0.84
N VAL A 171 18.16 -7.68 2.00
CA VAL A 171 17.90 -6.51 2.85
C VAL A 171 19.21 -5.87 3.30
N ARG A 172 20.18 -6.69 3.75
CA ARG A 172 21.50 -6.20 4.17
C ARG A 172 22.25 -5.55 3.01
N ALA A 173 22.26 -6.18 1.82
CA ALA A 173 22.89 -5.63 0.63
C ALA A 173 22.25 -4.29 0.21
N ALA A 174 20.93 -4.28 0.01
CA ALA A 174 20.17 -3.11 -0.43
C ALA A 174 20.25 -1.94 0.58
N SER A 175 20.34 -2.22 1.88
CA SER A 175 20.53 -1.18 2.90
C SER A 175 21.88 -0.48 2.80
N HIS A 176 22.96 -1.24 2.56
CA HIS A 176 24.30 -0.65 2.36
C HIS A 176 24.37 0.19 1.07
N LEU A 177 23.62 -0.20 0.06
CA LEU A 177 23.44 0.54 -1.20
C LEU A 177 22.51 1.76 -1.05
N GLY A 178 21.80 1.89 0.09
CA GLY A 178 20.84 2.96 0.33
C GLY A 178 19.57 2.86 -0.52
N LEU A 179 19.21 1.65 -0.96
CA LEU A 179 18.06 1.41 -1.86
C LEU A 179 16.72 1.42 -1.14
N TYR A 180 16.69 1.14 0.17
CA TYR A 180 15.55 1.47 1.02
C TYR A 180 15.70 2.96 1.36
N GLY A 181 14.90 3.80 0.71
CA GLY A 181 15.01 5.26 0.78
C GLY A 181 15.25 5.76 2.21
N ARG A 182 16.28 6.61 2.39
CA ARG A 182 16.61 7.20 3.70
C ARG A 182 15.65 8.30 4.13
N GLU A 183 14.89 8.83 3.18
CA GLU A 183 13.89 9.87 3.40
C GLU A 183 12.50 9.25 3.53
N TYR A 184 11.87 9.42 4.69
CA TYR A 184 10.44 9.19 4.86
C TYR A 184 9.68 10.36 4.24
N LEU A 185 9.70 10.43 2.90
CA LEU A 185 8.89 11.39 2.19
C LEU A 185 7.43 11.18 2.60
N ARG A 186 6.79 12.28 2.96
CA ARG A 186 5.37 12.31 3.28
C ARG A 186 4.60 12.21 1.96
N LEU A 187 4.13 11.01 1.63
CA LEU A 187 3.51 10.67 0.34
C LEU A 187 2.09 10.09 0.48
N VAL A 188 1.62 9.89 1.72
CA VAL A 188 0.33 9.26 2.01
C VAL A 188 -0.67 10.31 2.47
N ASP A 189 -1.79 10.42 1.78
CA ASP A 189 -2.95 11.17 2.27
C ASP A 189 -3.98 10.18 2.81
N VAL A 190 -4.52 10.46 4.00
CA VAL A 190 -5.50 9.58 4.65
C VAL A 190 -6.85 10.28 4.67
N LEU A 191 -7.89 9.60 4.16
CA LEU A 191 -9.25 10.09 4.17
C LEU A 191 -10.11 9.30 5.15
N ILE A 192 -10.71 9.98 6.12
CA ILE A 192 -11.50 9.39 7.22
C ILE A 192 -12.81 10.15 7.45
N GLY A 193 -13.79 9.52 8.10
CA GLY A 193 -15.03 10.20 8.51
C GLY A 193 -14.89 10.85 9.89
N GLY A 194 -15.37 12.08 10.04
CA GLY A 194 -15.34 12.80 11.32
C GLY A 194 -16.51 12.47 12.25
N GLN A 195 -17.55 11.79 11.76
CA GLN A 195 -18.83 11.62 12.48
C GLN A 195 -19.17 10.13 12.61
N TYR A 196 -20.42 9.74 12.34
CA TYR A 196 -20.92 8.37 12.53
C TYR A 196 -21.01 7.57 11.23
N GLY A 197 -20.22 7.91 10.20
CA GLY A 197 -20.31 7.29 8.88
C GLY A 197 -21.31 7.99 7.95
N SER A 198 -21.34 7.54 6.70
CA SER A 198 -22.22 8.08 5.64
C SER A 198 -22.04 9.60 5.37
N GLU A 199 -20.84 10.13 5.59
CA GLU A 199 -20.46 11.52 5.34
C GLU A 199 -20.15 11.83 3.86
N GLY A 200 -20.35 10.88 2.94
CA GLY A 200 -20.06 11.10 1.52
C GLY A 200 -18.59 10.87 1.11
N LYS A 201 -17.82 10.10 1.92
CA LYS A 201 -16.42 9.74 1.65
C LYS A 201 -16.19 9.22 0.23
N GLY A 202 -17.02 8.28 -0.25
CA GLY A 202 -16.87 7.69 -1.59
C GLY A 202 -16.81 8.74 -2.70
N ASN A 203 -17.72 9.70 -2.67
CA ASN A 203 -17.76 10.78 -3.67
C ASN A 203 -16.52 11.69 -3.57
N VAL A 204 -16.06 12.01 -2.35
CA VAL A 204 -14.83 12.81 -2.14
C VAL A 204 -13.59 12.04 -2.63
N VAL A 205 -13.48 10.75 -2.32
CA VAL A 205 -12.40 9.89 -2.80
C VAL A 205 -12.40 9.82 -4.33
N SER A 206 -13.54 9.59 -4.96
CA SER A 206 -13.68 9.55 -6.41
C SER A 206 -13.22 10.86 -7.07
N TYR A 207 -13.57 12.01 -6.49
CA TYR A 207 -13.10 13.32 -6.95
C TYR A 207 -11.57 13.46 -6.88
N MET A 208 -10.98 13.03 -5.76
CA MET A 208 -9.53 13.18 -5.51
C MET A 208 -8.68 12.10 -6.18
N ALA A 209 -9.24 10.95 -6.55
CA ALA A 209 -8.52 9.74 -6.91
C ALA A 209 -7.50 9.94 -8.05
N ARG A 210 -7.81 10.80 -9.03
CA ARG A 210 -6.94 11.11 -10.18
C ARG A 210 -5.63 11.80 -9.79
N GLU A 211 -5.51 12.30 -8.57
CA GLU A 211 -4.28 12.89 -8.06
C GLU A 211 -3.28 11.84 -7.55
N TYR A 212 -3.67 10.57 -7.45
CA TYR A 212 -2.86 9.55 -6.78
C TYR A 212 -2.44 8.43 -7.71
N ASP A 213 -1.26 7.88 -7.45
CA ASP A 213 -0.72 6.74 -8.19
C ASP A 213 -1.26 5.41 -7.63
N LEU A 214 -1.58 5.39 -6.33
CA LEU A 214 -2.14 4.24 -5.63
C LEU A 214 -3.36 4.66 -4.79
N LEU A 215 -4.40 3.82 -4.82
CA LEU A 215 -5.55 3.90 -3.92
C LEU A 215 -5.56 2.68 -3.03
N MET A 216 -5.66 2.88 -1.72
CA MET A 216 -5.65 1.80 -0.74
C MET A 216 -6.90 1.85 0.12
N ARG A 217 -7.51 0.71 0.40
CA ARG A 217 -8.65 0.59 1.31
C ARG A 217 -8.37 -0.39 2.44
N VAL A 218 -8.92 -0.09 3.61
CA VAL A 218 -8.88 -0.91 4.83
C VAL A 218 -10.29 -1.07 5.41
N GLY A 219 -10.47 -1.87 6.47
CA GLY A 219 -11.78 -2.14 7.05
C GLY A 219 -12.58 -3.22 6.31
N GLY A 220 -13.91 -3.16 6.39
CA GLY A 220 -14.79 -4.21 5.89
C GLY A 220 -15.99 -3.70 5.07
N PRO A 221 -16.82 -4.63 4.54
CA PRO A 221 -17.95 -4.32 3.66
C PRO A 221 -19.14 -3.69 4.38
N ASN A 222 -19.04 -3.49 5.69
CA ASN A 222 -20.05 -2.82 6.50
C ASN A 222 -20.14 -1.29 6.26
N ALA A 223 -19.29 -0.72 5.40
CA ALA A 223 -19.46 0.63 4.86
C ALA A 223 -19.56 0.61 3.33
N GLY A 224 -20.73 1.00 2.82
CA GLY A 224 -20.92 1.30 1.40
C GLY A 224 -20.51 2.73 1.09
N HIS A 225 -19.58 2.90 0.15
CA HIS A 225 -19.11 4.20 -0.32
C HIS A 225 -19.73 4.48 -1.69
N LYS A 226 -20.81 5.27 -1.67
CA LYS A 226 -21.56 5.63 -2.87
C LYS A 226 -20.84 6.72 -3.65
N VAL A 227 -20.68 6.50 -4.96
CA VAL A 227 -20.01 7.39 -5.92
C VAL A 227 -21.03 7.76 -6.99
N TYR A 228 -21.08 9.03 -7.36
CA TYR A 228 -21.94 9.48 -8.43
C TYR A 228 -21.44 8.96 -9.78
N GLU A 229 -22.31 8.27 -10.51
CA GLU A 229 -22.09 7.77 -11.87
C GLU A 229 -23.44 7.84 -12.62
N GLU A 230 -23.38 7.93 -13.95
CA GLU A 230 -24.55 7.83 -14.83
C GLU A 230 -24.50 6.49 -15.60
N PRO A 231 -25.63 5.80 -15.80
CA PRO A 231 -27.00 6.22 -15.49
C PRO A 231 -27.38 6.08 -14.01
N GLU A 232 -26.71 5.21 -13.26
CA GLU A 232 -26.99 4.94 -11.85
C GLU A 232 -25.70 5.02 -11.02
N PRO A 233 -25.76 5.54 -9.78
CA PRO A 233 -24.61 5.59 -8.89
C PRO A 233 -24.08 4.20 -8.52
N TYR A 234 -22.76 4.07 -8.38
CA TYR A 234 -22.12 2.84 -7.90
C TYR A 234 -21.81 2.90 -6.40
N THR A 235 -21.82 1.76 -5.70
CA THR A 235 -21.49 1.68 -4.27
C THR A 235 -20.40 0.66 -4.02
N PHE A 236 -19.23 1.13 -3.57
CA PHE A 236 -18.08 0.28 -3.25
C PHE A 236 -18.07 -0.15 -1.78
N HIS A 237 -17.88 -1.44 -1.53
CA HIS A 237 -17.78 -2.06 -0.21
C HIS A 237 -16.36 -2.54 0.08
N HIS A 238 -15.65 -3.09 -0.92
CA HIS A 238 -14.28 -3.58 -0.75
C HIS A 238 -13.24 -2.79 -1.53
N LEU A 239 -13.51 -2.49 -2.79
CA LEU A 239 -12.56 -1.75 -3.63
C LEU A 239 -12.50 -0.26 -3.22
N PRO A 240 -11.36 0.42 -3.40
CA PRO A 240 -11.29 1.86 -3.21
C PRO A 240 -12.30 2.60 -4.11
N SER A 241 -12.93 3.67 -3.61
CA SER A 241 -14.03 4.34 -4.33
C SER A 241 -13.63 5.04 -5.63
N GLY A 242 -12.32 5.23 -5.86
CA GLY A 242 -11.79 5.76 -7.10
C GLY A 242 -11.56 4.72 -8.21
N SER A 243 -11.91 3.46 -7.98
CA SER A 243 -11.53 2.33 -8.87
C SER A 243 -12.03 2.45 -10.31
N ARG A 244 -13.19 3.08 -10.53
CA ARG A 244 -13.78 3.29 -11.87
C ARG A 244 -13.36 4.58 -12.56
N CYS A 245 -12.75 5.54 -11.86
CA CYS A 245 -12.57 6.91 -12.36
C CYS A 245 -11.12 7.29 -12.74
N CYS A 246 -10.16 6.41 -12.46
CA CYS A 246 -8.73 6.56 -12.73
C CYS A 246 -8.08 5.18 -12.92
N ASP A 247 -6.80 5.15 -13.32
CA ASP A 247 -6.00 3.93 -13.55
C ASP A 247 -5.00 3.62 -12.42
N ALA A 248 -5.18 4.27 -11.26
CA ALA A 248 -4.32 4.05 -10.10
C ALA A 248 -4.27 2.56 -9.71
N GLN A 249 -3.13 2.13 -9.20
CA GLN A 249 -2.97 0.80 -8.62
C GLN A 249 -3.82 0.68 -7.34
N LEU A 250 -4.50 -0.43 -7.17
CA LEU A 250 -5.47 -0.65 -6.11
C LEU A 250 -4.91 -1.62 -5.08
N LEU A 251 -4.95 -1.22 -3.81
CA LEU A 251 -4.45 -2.02 -2.70
C LEU A 251 -5.56 -2.30 -1.68
N ILE A 252 -5.63 -3.53 -1.20
CA ILE A 252 -6.44 -3.92 -0.04
C ILE A 252 -5.50 -4.36 1.08
N GLY A 253 -5.49 -3.62 2.20
CA GLY A 253 -4.50 -3.81 3.27
C GLY A 253 -4.68 -5.06 4.15
N PRO A 254 -3.66 -5.43 4.94
CA PRO A 254 -3.67 -6.62 5.81
C PRO A 254 -4.72 -6.59 6.94
N GLY A 255 -5.17 -5.40 7.34
CA GLY A 255 -6.25 -5.21 8.31
C GLY A 255 -7.65 -5.34 7.71
N ALA A 256 -7.78 -5.46 6.39
CA ALA A 256 -9.07 -5.58 5.73
C ALA A 256 -9.79 -6.90 6.08
N VAL A 257 -11.11 -6.86 6.05
CA VAL A 257 -12.00 -7.99 6.28
C VAL A 257 -12.92 -8.12 5.06
N LEU A 258 -12.83 -9.23 4.34
CA LEU A 258 -13.31 -9.38 2.97
C LEU A 258 -14.40 -10.44 2.88
N TYR A 259 -15.47 -10.14 2.15
CA TYR A 259 -16.46 -11.13 1.74
C TYR A 259 -16.25 -11.39 0.25
N VAL A 260 -15.71 -12.58 -0.05
CA VAL A 260 -15.21 -12.93 -1.39
C VAL A 260 -16.26 -12.71 -2.49
N PRO A 261 -17.53 -13.12 -2.35
CA PRO A 261 -18.53 -12.93 -3.41
C PRO A 261 -18.74 -11.47 -3.80
N THR A 262 -18.86 -10.56 -2.82
CA THR A 262 -19.03 -9.12 -3.11
C THR A 262 -17.77 -8.52 -3.71
N LEU A 263 -16.58 -8.93 -3.25
CA LEU A 263 -15.33 -8.46 -3.83
C LEU A 263 -15.17 -8.89 -5.29
N LEU A 264 -15.44 -10.16 -5.62
CA LEU A 264 -15.37 -10.65 -7.00
C LEU A 264 -16.38 -9.96 -7.91
N GLN A 265 -17.58 -9.67 -7.40
CA GLN A 265 -18.57 -8.87 -8.12
C GLN A 265 -18.01 -7.47 -8.42
N GLU A 266 -17.46 -6.77 -7.41
CA GLU A 266 -16.89 -5.44 -7.61
C GLU A 266 -15.71 -5.43 -8.60
N ILE A 267 -14.86 -6.46 -8.57
CA ILE A 267 -13.75 -6.64 -9.52
C ILE A 267 -14.29 -6.77 -10.95
N GLY A 268 -15.29 -7.62 -11.16
CA GLY A 268 -15.92 -7.82 -12.47
C GLY A 268 -16.63 -6.58 -12.98
N ASP A 269 -17.44 -5.95 -12.12
CA ASP A 269 -18.17 -4.71 -12.39
C ASP A 269 -17.25 -3.54 -12.77
N CYS A 270 -16.01 -3.54 -12.30
CA CYS A 270 -15.02 -2.49 -12.58
C CYS A 270 -14.01 -2.88 -13.68
N GLY A 271 -14.07 -4.10 -14.20
CA GLY A 271 -13.12 -4.59 -15.22
C GLY A 271 -11.67 -4.60 -14.72
N ILE A 272 -11.44 -4.95 -13.45
CA ILE A 272 -10.11 -4.93 -12.83
C ILE A 272 -9.43 -6.29 -12.97
N ASP A 273 -8.16 -6.28 -13.38
CA ASP A 273 -7.31 -7.46 -13.43
C ASP A 273 -6.22 -7.46 -12.33
N SER A 274 -5.47 -8.56 -12.27
CA SER A 274 -4.39 -8.76 -11.30
C SER A 274 -3.16 -7.87 -11.51
N SER A 275 -3.05 -7.18 -12.65
CA SER A 275 -1.99 -6.18 -12.87
C SER A 275 -2.29 -4.86 -12.16
N ARG A 276 -3.56 -4.63 -11.79
CA ARG A 276 -4.02 -3.39 -11.17
C ARG A 276 -4.40 -3.55 -9.69
N LEU A 277 -4.88 -4.71 -9.27
CA LEU A 277 -5.29 -4.97 -7.89
C LEU A 277 -4.31 -5.89 -7.15
N SER A 278 -3.89 -5.47 -5.97
CA SER A 278 -3.13 -6.28 -5.01
C SER A 278 -3.89 -6.40 -3.69
N ILE A 279 -4.16 -7.63 -3.27
CA ILE A 279 -4.81 -7.97 -2.02
C ILE A 279 -3.77 -8.57 -1.08
N ASP A 280 -3.67 -8.01 0.13
CA ASP A 280 -2.73 -8.51 1.11
C ASP A 280 -3.06 -9.96 1.52
N PRO A 281 -2.08 -10.87 1.55
CA PRO A 281 -2.30 -12.26 1.95
C PRO A 281 -2.85 -12.42 3.37
N GLN A 282 -2.70 -11.42 4.25
CA GLN A 282 -3.18 -11.43 5.63
C GLN A 282 -4.57 -10.80 5.83
N ALA A 283 -5.23 -10.33 4.76
CA ALA A 283 -6.61 -9.87 4.87
C ALA A 283 -7.52 -11.03 5.31
N MET A 284 -8.45 -10.74 6.22
CA MET A 284 -9.34 -11.73 6.82
C MET A 284 -10.51 -12.02 5.90
N ILE A 285 -10.94 -13.28 5.80
CA ILE A 285 -12.12 -13.66 5.01
C ILE A 285 -13.31 -13.90 5.93
N ILE A 286 -14.43 -13.26 5.58
CA ILE A 286 -15.75 -13.44 6.18
C ILE A 286 -16.37 -14.72 5.60
N SER A 287 -16.78 -15.63 6.47
CA SER A 287 -17.56 -16.79 6.07
C SER A 287 -19.06 -16.60 6.33
N GLU A 288 -19.89 -17.49 5.78
CA GLU A 288 -21.33 -17.45 6.04
C GLU A 288 -21.66 -17.67 7.52
N GLU A 289 -20.84 -18.46 8.25
CA GLU A 289 -21.01 -18.62 9.69
C GLU A 289 -20.82 -17.29 10.44
N ASP A 290 -19.83 -16.48 10.05
CA ASP A 290 -19.60 -15.16 10.65
C ASP A 290 -20.83 -14.25 10.44
N ARG A 291 -21.46 -14.32 9.26
CA ARG A 291 -22.66 -13.54 8.95
C ARG A 291 -23.87 -14.03 9.73
N GLU A 292 -24.03 -15.34 9.91
CA GLU A 292 -25.11 -15.93 10.70
C GLU A 292 -25.00 -15.52 12.17
N GLN A 293 -23.80 -15.58 12.74
CA GLN A 293 -23.52 -15.18 14.12
C GLN A 293 -23.90 -13.71 14.40
N GLU A 294 -23.72 -12.82 13.41
CA GLU A 294 -24.07 -11.41 13.58
C GLU A 294 -25.58 -11.10 13.51
N LYS A 295 -26.43 -12.02 13.02
CA LYS A 295 -27.86 -11.74 12.88
C LYS A 295 -28.55 -11.40 14.20
N SER A 296 -28.08 -11.96 15.32
CA SER A 296 -28.57 -11.62 16.66
C SER A 296 -28.24 -10.17 17.03
N LEU A 297 -26.99 -9.75 16.78
CA LEU A 297 -26.48 -8.39 17.06
C LEU A 297 -27.17 -7.30 16.23
N VAL A 298 -27.70 -7.64 15.05
CA VAL A 298 -28.53 -6.73 14.25
C VAL A 298 -29.73 -6.21 15.05
N LYS A 299 -30.33 -7.07 15.90
CA LYS A 299 -31.51 -6.75 16.73
C LYS A 299 -31.13 -6.02 18.03
N GLU A 300 -29.90 -6.16 18.50
CA GLU A 300 -29.46 -5.59 19.78
C GLU A 300 -28.81 -4.21 19.63
N ILE A 301 -27.83 -4.09 18.73
CA ILE A 301 -26.99 -2.89 18.60
C ILE A 301 -27.12 -2.22 17.23
N GLY A 302 -27.90 -2.80 16.31
CA GLY A 302 -28.05 -2.29 14.95
C GLY A 302 -26.85 -2.61 14.04
N SER A 303 -26.20 -3.77 14.24
CA SER A 303 -25.15 -4.26 13.34
C SER A 303 -25.64 -4.32 11.87
N THR A 304 -24.71 -4.22 10.93
CA THR A 304 -25.00 -4.39 9.49
C THR A 304 -25.26 -5.85 9.09
N GLY A 305 -24.93 -6.81 9.97
CA GLY A 305 -25.11 -8.25 9.70
C GLY A 305 -24.23 -8.76 8.55
N GLN A 306 -23.04 -8.18 8.40
CA GLN A 306 -22.13 -8.47 7.30
C GLN A 306 -21.01 -9.44 7.72
N GLY A 307 -20.97 -9.86 8.99
CA GLY A 307 -19.99 -10.81 9.51
C GLY A 307 -18.63 -10.19 9.85
N VAL A 308 -18.50 -8.86 9.82
CA VAL A 308 -17.21 -8.16 10.02
C VAL A 308 -16.71 -8.30 11.45
N GLY A 309 -17.57 -8.05 12.44
CA GLY A 309 -17.27 -8.20 13.86
C GLY A 309 -17.02 -9.65 14.25
N ALA A 310 -17.85 -10.58 13.76
CA ALA A 310 -17.64 -12.01 14.00
C ALA A 310 -16.31 -12.51 13.41
N ALA A 311 -16.00 -12.19 12.15
CA ALA A 311 -14.73 -12.53 11.52
C ALA A 311 -13.53 -11.88 12.24
N THR A 312 -13.68 -10.65 12.74
CA THR A 312 -12.65 -9.96 13.52
C THR A 312 -12.42 -10.65 14.87
N ALA A 313 -13.51 -10.99 15.58
CA ALA A 313 -13.43 -11.73 16.84
C ALA A 313 -12.78 -13.11 16.63
N ARG A 314 -13.14 -13.81 15.55
CA ARG A 314 -12.52 -15.06 15.15
C ARG A 314 -11.01 -14.92 14.94
N ARG A 315 -10.55 -13.88 14.21
CA ARG A 315 -9.12 -13.59 14.04
C ARG A 315 -8.38 -13.42 15.38
N ILE A 316 -9.07 -12.87 16.39
CA ILE A 316 -8.49 -12.64 17.72
C ILE A 316 -8.46 -13.94 18.55
N MET A 317 -9.56 -14.69 18.54
CA MET A 317 -9.80 -15.82 19.44
C MET A 317 -9.27 -17.15 18.90
N GLU A 318 -9.43 -17.42 17.60
CA GLU A 318 -9.09 -18.71 16.97
C GLU A 318 -7.66 -18.71 16.41
N ARG A 319 -6.66 -18.50 17.26
CA ARG A 319 -5.24 -18.47 16.86
C ARG A 319 -4.62 -19.86 16.66
N SER A 320 -5.28 -20.92 17.13
CA SER A 320 -4.82 -22.31 17.05
C SER A 320 -5.30 -23.05 15.80
N VAL A 321 -6.21 -22.45 15.03
CA VAL A 321 -6.75 -22.97 13.76
C VAL A 321 -6.28 -22.06 12.63
N PRO A 322 -6.01 -22.56 11.41
CA PRO A 322 -5.69 -21.69 10.29
C PRO A 322 -6.80 -20.64 10.10
N ALA A 323 -6.47 -19.38 10.32
CA ALA A 323 -7.39 -18.28 10.09
C ALA A 323 -7.76 -18.27 8.60
N LYS A 324 -9.06 -18.17 8.28
CA LYS A 324 -9.54 -17.99 6.89
C LYS A 324 -8.99 -16.68 6.34
N LEU A 325 -7.84 -16.73 5.69
CA LEU A 325 -7.11 -15.57 5.16
C LEU A 325 -7.19 -15.52 3.63
N ALA A 326 -6.98 -14.33 3.05
CA ALA A 326 -7.04 -14.13 1.61
C ALA A 326 -6.10 -15.05 0.83
N ARG A 327 -4.90 -15.33 1.36
CA ARG A 327 -3.93 -16.26 0.74
C ARG A 327 -4.45 -17.69 0.55
N GLU A 328 -5.48 -18.09 1.28
CA GLU A 328 -6.07 -19.43 1.23
C GLU A 328 -7.27 -19.49 0.25
N GLN A 329 -7.73 -18.35 -0.27
CA GLN A 329 -8.85 -18.27 -1.20
C GLN A 329 -8.39 -18.50 -2.63
N ALA A 330 -8.82 -19.60 -3.23
CA ALA A 330 -8.43 -19.98 -4.59
C ALA A 330 -8.79 -18.90 -5.63
N ASP A 331 -9.98 -18.31 -5.51
CA ASP A 331 -10.48 -17.29 -6.45
C ASP A 331 -9.70 -15.97 -6.35
N LEU A 332 -9.05 -15.70 -5.21
CA LEU A 332 -8.25 -14.50 -5.02
C LEU A 332 -6.79 -14.68 -5.42
N LYS A 333 -6.34 -15.92 -5.68
CA LYS A 333 -4.93 -16.24 -5.96
C LYS A 333 -4.25 -15.32 -6.99
N PRO A 334 -4.89 -14.91 -8.10
CA PRO A 334 -4.27 -13.99 -9.06
C PRO A 334 -3.96 -12.60 -8.48
N PHE A 335 -4.71 -12.16 -7.48
CA PHE A 335 -4.65 -10.82 -6.88
C PHE A 335 -3.81 -10.79 -5.59
N ILE A 336 -3.40 -11.94 -5.04
CA ILE A 336 -2.62 -12.00 -3.80
C ILE A 336 -1.22 -11.47 -4.03
N LYS A 337 -0.87 -10.38 -3.33
CA LYS A 337 0.47 -9.80 -3.33
C LYS A 337 0.74 -9.13 -1.98
N ASP A 338 1.98 -9.21 -1.50
CA ASP A 338 2.37 -8.48 -0.29
C ASP A 338 2.25 -6.97 -0.54
N THR A 339 1.24 -6.35 0.08
CA THR A 339 0.95 -4.93 -0.15
C THR A 339 2.03 -4.02 0.42
N ARG A 340 2.79 -4.48 1.44
CA ARG A 340 3.94 -3.77 1.97
C ARG A 340 5.03 -3.63 0.91
N GLU A 341 5.28 -4.67 0.11
CA GLU A 341 6.27 -4.59 -0.96
C GLU A 341 5.85 -3.61 -2.05
N VAL A 342 4.57 -3.62 -2.44
CA VAL A 342 4.02 -2.66 -3.41
C VAL A 342 4.13 -1.22 -2.90
N LEU A 343 3.82 -0.99 -1.63
CA LEU A 343 3.97 0.32 -0.98
C LEU A 343 5.43 0.76 -0.92
N GLU A 344 6.37 -0.11 -0.55
CA GLU A 344 7.80 0.24 -0.51
C GLU A 344 8.35 0.58 -1.91
N GLU A 345 7.97 -0.16 -2.95
CA GLU A 345 8.32 0.19 -4.34
C GLU A 345 7.74 1.55 -4.75
N ALA A 346 6.48 1.82 -4.38
CA ALA A 346 5.81 3.09 -4.64
C ALA A 346 6.53 4.25 -3.95
N PHE A 347 6.89 4.11 -2.66
CA PHE A 347 7.60 5.14 -1.91
C PHE A 347 9.00 5.40 -2.44
N CYS A 348 9.74 4.36 -2.83
CA CYS A 348 11.04 4.51 -3.48
C CYS A 348 10.92 5.27 -4.81
N SER A 349 9.81 5.08 -5.52
CA SER A 349 9.48 5.78 -6.77
C SER A 349 8.77 7.13 -6.57
N ARG A 350 8.68 7.63 -5.33
CA ARG A 350 8.01 8.90 -4.97
C ARG A 350 6.53 9.00 -5.38
N LYS A 351 5.85 7.86 -5.50
CA LYS A 351 4.43 7.78 -5.85
C LYS A 351 3.54 8.17 -4.66
N ARG A 352 2.41 8.83 -4.95
CA ARG A 352 1.42 9.26 -3.96
C ARG A 352 0.38 8.17 -3.70
N VAL A 353 0.00 8.01 -2.44
CA VAL A 353 -0.99 7.03 -1.99
C VAL A 353 -2.17 7.75 -1.33
N LEU A 354 -3.40 7.41 -1.73
CA LEU A 354 -4.62 7.78 -1.01
C LEU A 354 -5.12 6.58 -0.21
N LEU A 355 -5.09 6.69 1.10
CA LEU A 355 -5.64 5.68 2.02
C LEU A 355 -7.07 6.05 2.40
N GLU A 356 -8.02 5.23 1.99
CA GLU A 356 -9.44 5.37 2.26
C GLU A 356 -9.85 4.57 3.51
N GLY A 357 -10.21 5.28 4.57
CA GLY A 357 -10.80 4.71 5.77
C GLY A 357 -12.31 4.48 5.64
N THR A 358 -12.81 3.48 6.36
CA THR A 358 -14.24 3.16 6.43
C THR A 358 -14.89 3.75 7.69
N GLN A 359 -16.21 3.99 7.63
CA GLN A 359 -16.99 4.58 8.73
C GLN A 359 -16.45 5.96 9.18
N GLY A 360 -16.86 6.43 10.36
CA GLY A 360 -16.41 7.70 10.93
C GLY A 360 -15.92 7.54 12.37
N THR A 361 -15.22 8.55 12.87
CA THR A 361 -14.54 8.55 14.18
C THR A 361 -15.50 8.26 15.34
N GLY A 362 -16.75 8.73 15.25
CA GLY A 362 -17.80 8.45 16.25
C GLY A 362 -18.22 6.98 16.34
N LEU A 363 -17.84 6.16 15.36
CA LEU A 363 -18.02 4.71 15.38
C LEU A 363 -16.75 3.92 15.74
N SER A 364 -15.65 4.59 16.13
CA SER A 364 -14.43 3.91 16.57
C SER A 364 -14.73 2.98 17.76
N LEU A 365 -14.18 1.76 17.73
CA LEU A 365 -14.28 0.79 18.82
C LEU A 365 -13.82 1.37 20.17
N TYR A 366 -12.78 2.20 20.15
CA TYR A 366 -12.16 2.76 21.36
C TYR A 366 -12.66 4.16 21.69
N HIS A 367 -12.96 4.96 20.66
CA HIS A 367 -13.22 6.39 20.82
C HIS A 367 -14.67 6.80 20.54
N GLY A 368 -15.50 5.88 20.06
CA GLY A 368 -16.94 6.09 19.88
C GLY A 368 -17.75 5.84 21.17
N HIS A 369 -19.08 5.85 21.03
CA HIS A 369 -20.00 5.54 22.12
C HIS A 369 -20.27 4.03 22.19
N TYR A 370 -19.34 3.29 22.79
CA TYR A 370 -19.49 1.85 23.02
C TYR A 370 -20.76 1.55 23.86
N PRO A 371 -21.54 0.49 23.56
CA PRO A 371 -21.28 -0.58 22.57
C PRO A 371 -21.73 -0.26 21.13
N HIS A 372 -22.28 0.92 20.85
CA HIS A 372 -22.84 1.26 19.54
C HIS A 372 -21.77 1.79 18.57
N VAL A 373 -20.79 0.95 18.29
CA VAL A 373 -19.59 1.26 17.49
C VAL A 373 -19.29 0.10 16.53
N THR A 374 -18.33 0.28 15.63
CA THR A 374 -17.84 -0.83 14.79
C THR A 374 -16.78 -1.65 15.53
N SER A 375 -16.37 -2.77 14.95
CA SER A 375 -15.40 -3.72 15.54
C SER A 375 -13.94 -3.33 15.35
N ARG A 376 -13.67 -2.06 15.02
CA ARG A 376 -12.33 -1.54 14.73
C ARG A 376 -12.18 -0.08 15.14
N ASP A 377 -10.95 0.39 15.23
CA ASP A 377 -10.68 1.82 15.33
C ASP A 377 -10.76 2.48 13.95
N THR A 378 -11.53 3.55 13.82
CA THR A 378 -11.82 4.26 12.55
C THR A 378 -11.05 5.58 12.43
N THR A 379 -10.11 5.84 13.33
CA THR A 379 -9.22 7.01 13.25
C THR A 379 -8.13 6.83 12.20
N VAL A 380 -7.38 7.90 11.92
CA VAL A 380 -6.15 7.86 11.11
C VAL A 380 -5.17 6.82 11.64
N ALA A 381 -4.96 6.75 12.96
CA ALA A 381 -4.04 5.78 13.55
C ALA A 381 -4.48 4.34 13.28
N GLY A 382 -5.78 4.05 13.44
CA GLY A 382 -6.36 2.75 13.08
C GLY A 382 -6.22 2.42 11.59
N CYS A 383 -6.45 3.39 10.70
CA CYS A 383 -6.28 3.18 9.26
C CYS A 383 -4.83 2.89 8.87
N LEU A 384 -3.87 3.59 9.47
CA LEU A 384 -2.43 3.38 9.25
C LEU A 384 -1.96 2.02 9.75
N ALA A 385 -2.41 1.62 10.95
CA ALA A 385 -2.09 0.32 11.53
C ALA A 385 -2.58 -0.82 10.62
N GLU A 386 -3.81 -0.71 10.11
CA GLU A 386 -4.40 -1.73 9.23
C GLU A 386 -3.84 -1.76 7.80
N SER A 387 -3.25 -0.65 7.35
CA SER A 387 -2.59 -0.58 6.04
C SER A 387 -1.11 -0.92 6.09
N GLY A 388 -0.50 -1.03 7.28
CA GLY A 388 0.95 -1.23 7.41
C GLY A 388 1.77 0.01 7.02
N ILE A 389 1.19 1.21 7.16
CA ILE A 389 1.84 2.48 6.79
C ILE A 389 2.35 3.20 8.06
N SER A 390 3.61 3.62 8.05
CA SER A 390 4.18 4.42 9.14
C SER A 390 3.52 5.81 9.21
N PRO A 391 3.18 6.31 10.43
CA PRO A 391 2.69 7.68 10.61
C PRO A 391 3.62 8.76 10.03
N SER A 392 4.93 8.51 9.98
CA SER A 392 5.91 9.43 9.41
C SER A 392 5.73 9.68 7.91
N ARG A 393 5.03 8.79 7.19
CA ARG A 393 4.74 8.91 5.75
C ARG A 393 3.46 9.71 5.46
N VAL A 394 2.68 10.08 6.48
CA VAL A 394 1.46 10.87 6.30
C VAL A 394 1.81 12.30 5.91
N ARG A 395 1.21 12.75 4.81
CA ARG A 395 1.33 14.11 4.27
C ARG A 395 0.11 14.94 4.62
N LYS A 396 -1.09 14.42 4.34
CA LYS A 396 -2.35 15.08 4.66
C LYS A 396 -3.33 14.12 5.32
N VAL A 397 -4.24 14.71 6.10
CA VAL A 397 -5.41 14.03 6.65
C VAL A 397 -6.63 14.80 6.20
N VAL A 398 -7.46 14.17 5.38
CA VAL A 398 -8.74 14.72 4.90
C VAL A 398 -9.87 14.12 5.72
N MET A 399 -10.47 14.91 6.60
CA MET A 399 -11.61 14.48 7.41
C MET A 399 -12.91 14.88 6.74
N VAL A 400 -13.76 13.91 6.43
CA VAL A 400 -15.05 14.14 5.79
C VAL A 400 -16.14 14.30 6.85
N CYS A 401 -16.88 15.40 6.78
CA CYS A 401 -18.02 15.69 7.64
C CYS A 401 -19.24 16.04 6.78
N ARG A 402 -20.43 15.71 7.25
CA ARG A 402 -21.68 16.19 6.65
C ARG A 402 -22.36 17.22 7.56
N THR A 403 -23.14 18.09 6.94
CA THR A 403 -23.89 19.18 7.60
C THR A 403 -24.83 18.73 8.71
N TYR A 404 -25.51 17.60 8.52
CA TYR A 404 -26.34 16.97 9.55
C TYR A 404 -25.88 15.53 9.76
N PRO A 405 -25.23 15.19 10.90
CA PRO A 405 -24.81 13.83 11.21
C PRO A 405 -25.98 12.85 11.13
N ILE A 406 -25.69 11.62 10.71
CA ILE A 406 -26.69 10.54 10.63
C ILE A 406 -26.19 9.27 11.28
N ARG A 407 -27.11 8.46 11.81
CA ARG A 407 -26.88 7.08 12.23
C ARG A 407 -27.95 6.18 11.65
N VAL A 408 -27.68 4.87 11.64
CA VAL A 408 -28.68 3.85 11.30
C VAL A 408 -29.86 3.96 12.29
N GLN A 409 -31.09 3.72 11.85
CA GLN A 409 -32.27 3.64 12.73
C GLN A 409 -32.04 2.70 13.93
N SER A 410 -32.63 3.06 15.07
CA SER A 410 -32.66 2.19 16.26
C SER A 410 -33.39 0.88 15.94
N PRO A 411 -32.97 -0.27 16.50
CA PRO A 411 -33.72 -1.52 16.33
C PRO A 411 -35.16 -1.41 16.83
N ASP A 412 -36.11 -2.04 16.13
CA ASP A 412 -37.52 -2.02 16.54
C ASP A 412 -37.75 -2.79 17.84
N GLY A 413 -38.46 -2.15 18.79
CA GLY A 413 -38.94 -2.75 20.05
C GLY A 413 -38.00 -2.63 21.27
N HIS A 414 -38.63 -2.57 22.45
CA HIS A 414 -38.02 -2.68 23.79
C HIS A 414 -36.88 -1.70 24.15
N GLY A 415 -36.96 -0.43 23.74
CA GLY A 415 -36.03 0.61 24.21
C GLY A 415 -34.57 0.47 23.74
N ARG A 416 -34.32 -0.39 22.74
CA ARG A 416 -32.99 -0.56 22.13
C ARG A 416 -32.67 0.61 21.21
N THR A 417 -31.41 1.01 21.16
CA THR A 417 -30.95 2.18 20.41
C THR A 417 -29.77 1.85 19.49
N SER A 418 -29.63 2.58 18.40
CA SER A 418 -28.41 2.57 17.56
C SER A 418 -27.29 3.47 18.11
N GLY A 419 -27.48 4.02 19.31
CA GLY A 419 -26.51 4.80 20.07
C GLY A 419 -26.87 6.27 20.21
N PHE A 420 -26.03 6.99 20.97
CA PHE A 420 -26.18 8.43 21.17
C PHE A 420 -25.95 9.22 19.87
N MET A 421 -26.72 10.29 19.71
CA MET A 421 -26.52 11.39 18.78
C MET A 421 -26.78 12.70 19.54
N SER A 422 -26.38 13.83 18.94
CA SER A 422 -26.79 15.16 19.40
C SER A 422 -28.32 15.35 19.33
N GLN A 423 -28.80 16.59 19.29
CA GLN A 423 -30.23 16.90 19.18
C GLN A 423 -30.82 16.31 17.89
N GLU A 424 -31.69 15.31 18.02
CA GLU A 424 -32.31 14.65 16.86
C GLU A 424 -33.32 15.58 16.16
N LEU A 425 -33.38 15.46 14.83
CA LEU A 425 -34.25 16.23 13.96
C LEU A 425 -35.11 15.30 13.10
N THR A 426 -36.20 15.83 12.57
CA THR A 426 -37.01 15.15 11.55
C THR A 426 -36.60 15.61 10.16
N LEU A 427 -36.90 14.80 9.14
CA LEU A 427 -36.68 15.21 7.74
C LEU A 427 -37.57 16.39 7.35
N GLU A 428 -38.75 16.52 7.96
CA GLU A 428 -39.67 17.64 7.79
C GLU A 428 -39.03 18.96 8.25
N GLU A 429 -38.32 18.96 9.38
CA GLU A 429 -37.62 20.14 9.89
C GLU A 429 -36.47 20.54 8.95
N ILE A 430 -35.72 19.57 8.42
CA ILE A 430 -34.64 19.81 7.45
C ILE A 430 -35.21 20.34 6.13
N ALA A 431 -36.31 19.76 5.62
CA ALA A 431 -36.99 20.24 4.42
C ALA A 431 -37.39 21.72 4.56
N LYS A 432 -38.00 22.06 5.71
CA LYS A 432 -38.42 23.43 6.02
C LYS A 432 -37.25 24.41 6.08
N ARG A 433 -36.12 24.04 6.71
CA ARG A 433 -34.94 24.90 6.84
C ARG A 433 -34.18 25.05 5.52
N SER A 434 -33.94 23.94 4.84
CA SER A 434 -33.15 23.89 3.61
C SER A 434 -33.90 24.43 2.40
N GLY A 435 -35.23 24.30 2.37
CA GLY A 435 -36.06 24.50 1.18
C GLY A 435 -35.99 23.33 0.19
N ILE A 436 -35.42 22.18 0.58
CA ILE A 436 -35.43 20.95 -0.22
C ILE A 436 -36.78 20.25 -0.03
N ASP A 437 -37.29 19.66 -1.11
CA ASP A 437 -38.49 18.86 -1.09
C ASP A 437 -38.35 17.63 -0.17
N LEU A 438 -39.39 17.35 0.63
CA LEU A 438 -39.37 16.29 1.62
C LEU A 438 -39.27 14.89 0.98
N ASP A 439 -39.93 14.67 -0.16
CA ASP A 439 -39.88 13.38 -0.86
C ASP A 439 -38.52 13.16 -1.51
N GLU A 440 -37.85 14.23 -1.95
CA GLU A 440 -36.44 14.19 -2.36
C GLU A 440 -35.54 13.72 -1.21
N LEU A 441 -35.65 14.33 -0.02
CA LEU A 441 -34.85 13.94 1.16
C LEU A 441 -35.10 12.49 1.57
N ARG A 442 -36.37 12.05 1.59
CA ARG A 442 -36.75 10.66 1.93
C ARG A 442 -36.17 9.62 0.97
N LYS A 443 -35.95 9.97 -0.30
CA LYS A 443 -35.28 9.09 -1.28
C LYS A 443 -33.78 9.00 -1.03
N ILE A 444 -33.13 10.11 -0.66
CA ILE A 444 -31.68 10.19 -0.48
C ILE A 444 -31.24 9.54 0.84
N GLU A 445 -31.95 9.79 1.94
CA GLU A 445 -31.54 9.41 3.30
C GLU A 445 -31.92 7.98 3.70
N LYS A 446 -31.67 7.01 2.80
CA LYS A 446 -31.73 5.56 3.09
C LYS A 446 -30.33 4.97 3.16
N THR A 447 -30.05 4.03 4.08
CA THR A 447 -28.71 3.41 4.17
C THR A 447 -28.35 2.65 2.87
N SER A 448 -27.09 2.76 2.43
CA SER A 448 -26.63 2.17 1.16
C SER A 448 -26.59 0.65 1.17
N THR A 449 -26.30 0.05 2.34
CA THR A 449 -26.09 -1.40 2.48
C THR A 449 -27.36 -2.12 2.97
N THR A 450 -28.08 -1.56 3.94
CA THR A 450 -29.23 -2.22 4.60
C THR A 450 -30.59 -1.63 4.25
N LYS A 451 -30.64 -0.52 3.48
CA LYS A 451 -31.86 0.22 3.09
C LYS A 451 -32.78 0.63 4.26
N ARG A 452 -32.25 0.73 5.48
CA ARG A 452 -32.95 1.23 6.68
C ARG A 452 -33.06 2.75 6.67
N GLU A 453 -34.04 3.27 7.41
CA GLU A 453 -34.13 4.71 7.68
C GLU A 453 -32.93 5.18 8.52
N ARG A 454 -32.72 6.49 8.53
CA ARG A 454 -31.61 7.12 9.23
C ARG A 454 -32.15 8.05 10.32
N ARG A 455 -31.55 7.97 11.51
CA ARG A 455 -31.66 9.02 12.52
C ARG A 455 -30.77 10.16 12.07
N ILE A 456 -31.28 11.39 12.12
CA ILE A 456 -30.56 12.60 11.75
C ILE A 456 -30.58 13.56 12.93
N ALA A 457 -29.49 14.31 13.13
CA ALA A 457 -29.34 15.21 14.25
C ALA A 457 -28.70 16.53 13.82
N GLU A 458 -28.78 17.53 14.70
CA GLU A 458 -28.00 18.75 14.63
C GLU A 458 -26.50 18.45 14.54
N PHE A 459 -25.75 19.37 13.93
CA PHE A 459 -24.30 19.24 13.84
C PHE A 459 -23.67 19.14 15.24
N ASP A 460 -22.90 18.10 15.47
CA ASP A 460 -22.29 17.81 16.76
C ASP A 460 -20.89 18.44 16.86
N TRP A 461 -20.84 19.66 17.39
CA TRP A 461 -19.60 20.42 17.57
C TRP A 461 -18.61 19.75 18.53
N ALA A 462 -19.10 19.08 19.57
CA ALA A 462 -18.27 18.38 20.54
C ALA A 462 -17.61 17.15 19.88
N LEU A 463 -18.37 16.39 19.08
CA LEU A 463 -17.84 15.30 18.28
C LEU A 463 -16.82 15.80 17.25
N LEU A 464 -17.08 16.92 16.57
CA LEU A 464 -16.11 17.52 15.64
C LEU A 464 -14.79 17.83 16.35
N ARG A 465 -14.83 18.49 17.51
CA ARG A 465 -13.61 18.82 18.28
C ARG A 465 -12.86 17.58 18.72
N LYS A 466 -13.58 16.54 19.18
CA LYS A 466 -12.99 15.25 19.56
C LYS A 466 -12.35 14.56 18.35
N ALA A 467 -13.05 14.49 17.22
CA ALA A 467 -12.55 13.87 16.00
C ALA A 467 -11.33 14.61 15.45
N ALA A 468 -11.33 15.94 15.48
CA ALA A 468 -10.18 16.75 15.09
C ALA A 468 -8.97 16.50 15.99
N SER A 469 -9.18 16.38 17.31
CA SER A 469 -8.09 16.07 18.25
C SER A 469 -7.46 14.70 18.04
N LEU A 470 -8.25 13.69 17.64
CA LEU A 470 -7.78 12.32 17.43
C LEU A 470 -7.09 12.15 16.07
N ASN A 471 -7.58 12.85 15.05
CA ASN A 471 -7.14 12.64 13.67
C ASN A 471 -6.19 13.73 13.15
N ALA A 472 -6.13 14.89 13.81
CA ALA A 472 -5.34 16.04 13.39
C ALA A 472 -5.51 16.37 11.88
N PRO A 473 -6.74 16.69 11.42
CA PRO A 473 -7.00 16.93 10.01
C PRO A 473 -6.16 18.11 9.49
N THR A 474 -5.59 17.95 8.31
CA THR A 474 -5.01 19.08 7.56
C THR A 474 -6.07 19.78 6.73
N ASP A 475 -7.12 19.04 6.35
CA ASP A 475 -8.19 19.50 5.49
C ASP A 475 -9.51 18.86 5.94
N ILE A 476 -10.61 19.60 5.80
CA ILE A 476 -11.97 19.09 5.97
C ILE A 476 -12.69 19.11 4.63
N ALA A 477 -13.37 18.00 4.34
CA ALA A 477 -14.34 17.91 3.26
C ALA A 477 -15.74 17.97 3.85
N LEU A 478 -16.43 19.11 3.68
CA LEU A 478 -17.82 19.28 4.09
C LEU A 478 -18.74 18.82 2.97
N THR A 479 -19.67 17.91 3.27
CA THR A 479 -20.65 17.41 2.31
C THR A 479 -22.07 17.80 2.66
N PHE A 480 -22.97 17.71 1.68
CA PHE A 480 -24.40 18.06 1.81
C PHE A 480 -24.61 19.52 2.22
N SER A 481 -23.86 20.47 1.65
CA SER A 481 -24.05 21.89 1.97
C SER A 481 -25.40 22.43 1.48
N ASP A 482 -26.07 21.75 0.55
CA ASP A 482 -27.45 22.03 0.16
C ASP A 482 -28.46 21.78 1.29
N TYR A 483 -28.12 20.95 2.28
CA TYR A 483 -29.01 20.74 3.43
C TYR A 483 -29.03 21.96 4.36
N VAL A 484 -28.03 22.85 4.30
CA VAL A 484 -28.12 24.17 4.94
C VAL A 484 -29.07 25.07 4.15
N SER A 485 -28.96 25.06 2.82
CA SER A 485 -29.87 25.77 1.93
C SER A 485 -29.79 25.23 0.51
N ILE A 486 -30.95 24.96 -0.11
CA ILE A 486 -31.07 24.47 -1.49
C ILE A 486 -30.37 25.40 -2.50
N LYS A 487 -30.25 26.69 -2.17
CA LYS A 487 -29.56 27.70 -2.98
C LYS A 487 -28.07 27.39 -3.21
N ASN A 488 -27.46 26.54 -2.38
CA ASN A 488 -26.06 26.16 -2.53
C ASN A 488 -25.80 25.18 -3.68
N ARG A 489 -26.82 24.48 -4.22
CA ARG A 489 -26.63 23.39 -5.22
C ARG A 489 -25.84 23.81 -6.47
N ASP A 490 -26.02 25.06 -6.89
CA ASP A 490 -25.39 25.60 -8.09
C ASP A 490 -24.13 26.41 -7.80
N ALA A 491 -23.76 26.58 -6.53
CA ALA A 491 -22.49 27.19 -6.17
C ALA A 491 -21.32 26.36 -6.71
N ARG A 492 -20.35 27.07 -7.31
CA ARG A 492 -19.09 26.54 -7.85
C ARG A 492 -17.88 27.23 -7.22
N ARG A 493 -18.08 28.36 -6.55
CA ARG A 493 -17.08 29.09 -5.77
C ARG A 493 -17.57 29.33 -4.35
N PHE A 494 -16.63 29.50 -3.42
CA PHE A 494 -16.93 29.68 -2.00
C PHE A 494 -17.82 30.90 -1.72
N ASP A 495 -17.59 32.02 -2.40
CA ASP A 495 -18.34 33.26 -2.25
C ASP A 495 -19.77 33.21 -2.82
N GLN A 496 -20.11 32.16 -3.57
CA GLN A 496 -21.46 31.91 -4.09
C GLN A 496 -22.35 31.16 -3.09
N LEU A 497 -21.78 30.63 -2.00
CA LEU A 497 -22.55 29.98 -0.95
C LEU A 497 -23.38 31.00 -0.18
N THR A 498 -24.48 30.54 0.43
CA THR A 498 -25.28 31.44 1.27
C THR A 498 -24.46 31.97 2.45
N PRO A 499 -24.75 33.19 2.96
CA PRO A 499 -24.04 33.74 4.11
C PRO A 499 -24.08 32.83 5.36
N GLU A 500 -25.15 32.08 5.52
CA GLU A 500 -25.31 31.09 6.58
C GLU A 500 -24.32 29.91 6.42
N THR A 501 -24.23 29.33 5.21
CA THR A 501 -23.27 28.26 4.94
C THR A 501 -21.83 28.73 5.10
N ILE A 502 -21.51 29.97 4.68
CA ILE A 502 -20.17 30.54 4.88
C ILE A 502 -19.84 30.65 6.37
N ARG A 503 -20.77 31.15 7.21
CA ARG A 503 -20.56 31.21 8.67
C ARG A 503 -20.38 29.81 9.28
N PHE A 504 -21.20 28.85 8.85
CA PHE A 504 -21.10 27.46 9.30
C PHE A 504 -19.75 26.84 8.94
N VAL A 505 -19.26 27.05 7.71
CA VAL A 505 -17.92 26.63 7.29
C VAL A 505 -16.84 27.25 8.18
N GLN A 506 -16.89 28.57 8.41
CA GLN A 506 -15.91 29.25 9.26
C GLN A 506 -15.93 28.74 10.70
N GLU A 507 -17.09 28.34 11.22
CA GLU A 507 -17.20 27.76 12.55
C GLU A 507 -16.59 26.35 12.61
N ILE A 508 -16.83 25.51 11.59
CA ILE A 508 -16.13 24.23 11.44
C ILE A 508 -14.61 24.43 11.43
N GLU A 509 -14.12 25.41 10.65
CA GLU A 509 -12.70 25.72 10.55
C GLU A 509 -12.10 26.08 11.92
N ARG A 510 -12.80 26.90 12.71
CA ARG A 510 -12.38 27.28 14.08
C ARG A 510 -12.41 26.08 15.03
N VAL A 511 -13.49 25.30 15.05
CA VAL A 511 -13.65 24.18 15.99
C VAL A 511 -12.65 23.08 15.70
N ALA A 512 -12.45 22.73 14.43
CA ALA A 512 -11.52 21.68 14.05
C ALA A 512 -10.06 22.15 14.00
N ALA A 513 -9.82 23.47 13.96
CA ALA A 513 -8.51 24.08 13.72
C ALA A 513 -7.88 23.61 12.39
N ALA A 514 -8.70 23.45 11.36
CA ALA A 514 -8.30 23.02 10.02
C ALA A 514 -9.21 23.65 8.96
N PRO A 515 -8.68 24.02 7.77
CA PRO A 515 -9.49 24.60 6.70
C PRO A 515 -10.52 23.61 6.15
N VAL A 516 -11.69 24.11 5.75
CA VAL A 516 -12.67 23.35 4.98
C VAL A 516 -12.32 23.50 3.51
N SER A 517 -11.41 22.64 3.05
CA SER A 517 -10.80 22.74 1.73
C SER A 517 -11.69 22.21 0.61
N LEU A 518 -12.63 21.29 0.91
CA LEU A 518 -13.57 20.74 -0.08
C LEU A 518 -15.01 20.92 0.42
N ILE A 519 -15.92 21.38 -0.45
CA ILE A 519 -17.33 21.57 -0.11
C ILE A 519 -18.21 20.95 -1.19
N SER A 520 -18.90 19.86 -0.89
CA SER A 520 -19.85 19.21 -1.78
C SER A 520 -21.23 19.86 -1.66
N THR A 521 -21.72 20.44 -2.76
CA THR A 521 -22.98 21.19 -2.83
C THR A 521 -24.19 20.35 -3.21
N ARG A 522 -23.98 19.16 -3.78
CA ARG A 522 -24.98 18.11 -4.00
C ARG A 522 -24.26 16.80 -4.36
N PHE A 523 -24.99 15.69 -4.41
CA PHE A 523 -24.45 14.40 -4.86
C PHE A 523 -24.29 14.38 -6.39
N HIS A 524 -23.16 14.89 -6.87
CA HIS A 524 -22.81 14.95 -8.29
C HIS A 524 -21.30 15.12 -8.48
N SER A 525 -20.72 14.56 -9.54
CA SER A 525 -19.26 14.58 -9.80
C SER A 525 -18.65 15.99 -9.90
N ARG A 526 -19.42 16.94 -10.46
CA ARG A 526 -19.02 18.35 -10.65
C ARG A 526 -19.45 19.31 -9.53
N SER A 527 -19.98 18.80 -8.43
CA SER A 527 -20.58 19.63 -7.38
C SER A 527 -19.71 19.69 -6.12
N ILE A 528 -18.40 19.81 -6.30
CA ILE A 528 -17.41 20.03 -5.23
C ILE A 528 -16.70 21.35 -5.51
N ILE A 529 -16.79 22.28 -4.56
CA ILE A 529 -15.99 23.50 -4.52
C ILE A 529 -14.65 23.13 -3.89
N ASP A 530 -13.57 23.29 -4.65
CA ASP A 530 -12.20 23.00 -4.20
C ASP A 530 -11.45 24.29 -3.88
N ARG A 531 -11.19 24.50 -2.59
CA ARG A 531 -10.48 25.64 -2.01
C ARG A 531 -9.00 25.34 -1.74
N ARG A 532 -8.48 24.15 -2.06
CA ARG A 532 -7.08 23.77 -1.78
C ARG A 532 -6.04 24.63 -2.51
N SER A 533 -6.47 25.29 -3.58
CA SER A 533 -5.63 26.13 -4.45
C SER A 533 -5.76 27.64 -4.18
N TRP A 534 -6.58 28.04 -3.20
CA TRP A 534 -7.02 29.43 -3.00
C TRP A 534 -6.37 30.10 -1.80
#